data_AF-A0A2V6E8Q6-F1
#
_entry.id   AF-A0A2V6E8Q6-F1
#
_cell.length_a   1.000
_cell.length_b   1.000
_cell.length_c   1.000
_cell.angle_alpha   90.00
_cell.angle_beta   90.00
_cell.angle_gamma   90.00
#
_symmetry.space_group_name_H-M   'P 1'
#
loop_
_entity.id
_entity.type
_entity.pdbx_description
1 polymer ?
#
loop_
_entity_poly.entity_id
_entity_poly.type
_entity_poly.pdbx_seq_one_letter_code
_entity_poly.pdbx_strand_id
1 'polypeptide(L)' 'MRIVDLKIEDVAFGGKGVGRENGKAVFVPFTIDGEMISAQITREKKQFAEAEVVDLQERSPHRVNPECPYFGRCGG' A
#
# COMPACT_ATOMS: atom_id res chain seq x y z
N MET A 1 14.64 1.22 9.56
CA MET A 1 13.39 1.06 8.80
C MET A 1 12.50 0.11 9.58
N ARG A 2 11.20 0.44 9.71
CA ARG A 2 10.23 -0.31 10.53
C ARG A 2 9.24 -1.01 9.61
N ILE A 3 8.95 -2.29 9.87
CA ILE A 3 7.92 -3.06 9.16
C ILE A 3 6.69 -3.14 10.04
N VAL A 4 5.52 -3.00 9.43
CA VAL A 4 4.21 -2.96 10.10
C VAL A 4 3.22 -3.77 9.28
N ASP A 5 2.40 -4.58 9.94
CA ASP A 5 1.33 -5.31 9.26
C ASP A 5 0.09 -4.42 9.19
N LEU A 6 -0.45 -4.26 7.97
CA LEU A 6 -1.56 -3.37 7.68
C LEU A 6 -2.62 -4.09 6.88
N LYS A 7 -3.88 -3.86 7.26
CA LYS A 7 -5.01 -4.10 6.38
C LYS A 7 -5.27 -2.85 5.55
N ILE A 8 -5.40 -3.03 4.25
CA ILE A 8 -5.78 -1.96 3.33
C ILE A 8 -7.30 -1.84 3.34
N GLU A 9 -7.78 -0.70 3.82
CA GLU A 9 -9.21 -0.44 4.04
C GLU A 9 -9.84 0.37 2.91
N ASP A 10 -9.04 1.18 2.22
CA ASP A 10 -9.51 2.11 1.19
C ASP A 10 -8.39 2.47 0.20
N VAL A 11 -8.73 3.20 -0.86
CA VAL A 11 -7.78 3.71 -1.86
C VAL A 11 -7.90 5.23 -1.96
N ALA A 12 -6.80 5.92 -1.69
CA ALA A 12 -6.70 7.36 -1.81
C ALA A 12 -6.52 7.82 -3.26
N PHE A 13 -6.77 9.11 -3.48
CA PHE A 13 -6.51 9.78 -4.76
C PHE A 13 -5.06 9.55 -5.22
N GLY A 14 -4.90 9.14 -6.48
CA GLY A 14 -3.60 8.72 -7.04
C GLY A 14 -3.31 7.22 -6.92
N GLY A 15 -4.29 6.40 -6.48
CA GLY A 15 -4.21 4.94 -6.54
C GLY A 15 -3.36 4.30 -5.43
N LYS A 16 -3.14 5.01 -4.32
CA LYS A 16 -2.44 4.46 -3.16
C LYS A 16 -3.45 3.85 -2.20
N GLY A 17 -3.24 2.60 -1.78
CA GLY A 17 -4.02 2.01 -0.70
C GLY A 17 -3.76 2.75 0.62
N VAL A 18 -4.76 2.70 1.48
CA VAL A 18 -4.77 3.33 2.80
C VAL A 18 -4.97 2.25 3.85
N GLY A 19 -3.97 2.11 4.73
CA GLY A 19 -4.09 1.38 5.99
C GLY A 19 -3.98 2.34 7.17
N ARG A 20 -4.20 1.82 8.38
CA ARG A 20 -4.03 2.59 9.62
C ARG A 20 -3.09 1.88 10.58
N GLU A 21 -2.12 2.60 11.09
CA GLU A 21 -1.25 2.15 12.19
C GLU A 21 -1.40 3.13 13.36
N ASN A 22 -1.80 2.65 14.53
CA ASN A 22 -1.95 3.48 15.74
C ASN A 22 -2.79 4.76 15.52
N GLY A 23 -3.85 4.67 14.69
CA GLY A 23 -4.72 5.80 14.33
C GLY A 23 -4.15 6.75 13.27
N LYS A 24 -2.90 6.56 12.83
CA LYS A 24 -2.26 7.32 11.75
C LYS A 24 -2.53 6.64 10.41
N ALA A 25 -2.88 7.42 9.39
CA ALA A 25 -3.04 6.91 8.03
C ALA A 25 -1.66 6.55 7.43
N VAL A 26 -1.58 5.39 6.79
CA VAL A 26 -0.40 4.91 6.08
C VAL A 26 -0.76 4.70 4.62
N PHE A 27 -0.09 5.44 3.73
CA PHE A 27 -0.30 5.35 2.29
C PHE A 27 0.68 4.34 1.69
N VAL A 28 0.16 3.37 0.95
CA VAL A 28 0.94 2.28 0.36
C VAL A 28 0.62 2.17 -1.14
N PRO A 29 1.58 2.44 -2.05
CA PRO A 29 1.35 2.28 -3.48
C PRO A 29 1.19 0.80 -3.85
N PHE A 30 0.57 0.53 -5.00
CA PHE A 30 0.42 -0.82 -5.58
C PHE A 30 -0.37 -1.82 -4.71
N THR A 31 -1.31 -1.30 -3.93
CA THR A 31 -2.22 -2.07 -3.09
C THR A 31 -3.65 -1.69 -3.39
N ILE A 32 -4.56 -2.62 -3.10
CA ILE A 32 -6.01 -2.40 -3.25
C ILE A 32 -6.72 -2.75 -1.94
N ASP A 33 -7.98 -2.37 -1.83
CA ASP A 33 -8.82 -2.66 -0.67
C ASP A 33 -8.97 -4.18 -0.44
N GLY A 34 -9.03 -4.55 0.84
CA GLY A 34 -9.20 -5.94 1.29
C GLY A 34 -7.90 -6.74 1.41
N GLU A 35 -6.74 -6.14 1.14
CA GLU A 35 -5.45 -6.82 1.29
C GLU A 35 -4.88 -6.74 2.71
N MET A 36 -4.19 -7.81 3.11
CA MET A 36 -3.33 -7.80 4.31
C MET A 36 -1.88 -7.86 3.87
N ILE A 37 -1.07 -6.90 4.32
CA ILE A 37 0.29 -6.71 3.84
C ILE A 37 1.24 -6.47 5.00
N SER A 38 2.51 -6.83 4.81
CA SER A 38 3.62 -6.29 5.59
C SER A 38 4.21 -5.11 4.83
N ALA A 39 4.14 -3.92 5.42
CA ALA A 39 4.60 -2.68 4.80
C ALA A 39 5.82 -2.11 5.54
N GLN A 40 6.83 -1.68 4.80
CA GLN A 40 7.98 -0.97 5.35
C GLN A 40 7.72 0.54 5.30
N ILE A 41 7.74 1.20 6.45
CA ILE A 41 7.61 2.66 6.54
C ILE A 41 8.87 3.30 5.94
N THR A 42 8.69 4.00 4.81
CA THR A 42 9.76 4.70 4.09
C THR A 42 9.82 6.17 4.48
N ARG A 43 8.69 6.77 4.85
CA ARG A 43 8.62 8.16 5.31
C ARG A 43 7.56 8.34 6.37
N GLU A 44 7.93 8.91 7.51
CA GLU A 44 7.00 9.24 8.57
C GLU A 44 6.79 10.76 8.66
N LYS A 45 5.52 11.20 8.70
CA LYS A 45 5.14 12.60 8.94
C LYS A 45 4.25 12.68 10.18
N LYS A 46 3.96 13.92 10.60
CA LYS A 46 3.15 14.20 11.80
C LYS A 46 1.72 13.64 11.68
N GLN A 47 1.10 13.72 10.50
CA GLN A 47 -0.30 13.33 10.29
C GLN A 47 -0.47 11.99 9.58
N PHE A 48 0.53 11.53 8.84
CA PHE A 48 0.47 10.30 8.05
C PHE A 48 1.86 9.69 7.86
N ALA A 49 1.91 8.46 7.38
CA ALA A 49 3.13 7.82 6.91
C ALA A 49 2.98 7.34 5.47
N GLU A 50 4.11 7.15 4.80
CA GLU A 50 4.22 6.50 3.50
C GLU A 50 5.04 5.22 3.68
N ALA A 51 4.61 4.15 3.04
CA ALA A 51 5.24 2.85 3.14
C ALA A 51 5.26 2.14 1.78
N GLU A 52 6.10 1.12 1.67
CA GLU A 52 6.16 0.23 0.51
C GLU A 52 5.83 -1.19 0.94
N VAL A 53 5.18 -1.95 0.05
CA VAL A 53 4.84 -3.36 0.31
C VAL A 53 6.13 -4.18 0.34
N VAL A 54 6.34 -4.91 1.43
CA VAL A 54 7.41 -5.90 1.55
C VAL A 54 6.86 -7.29 1.23
N ASP A 55 5.67 -7.59 1.76
CA ASP A 55 5.01 -8.87 1.53
C ASP A 55 3.48 -8.72 1.47
N LEU A 56 2.85 -9.56 0.65
CA LEU A 56 1.39 -9.66 0.51
C LEU A 56 0.92 -10.92 1.25
N GLN A 57 0.46 -10.76 2.49
CA GLN A 57 0.00 -11.86 3.34
C GLN A 57 -1.34 -12.41 2.84
N GLU A 58 -2.29 -11.52 2.52
CA GLU A 58 -3.58 -11.88 1.93
C GLU A 58 -3.86 -11.00 0.71
N ARG A 59 -4.09 -11.65 -0.44
CA ARG A 59 -4.41 -10.97 -1.69
C ARG A 59 -5.92 -10.78 -1.82
N SER A 60 -6.32 -9.59 -2.24
CA SER A 60 -7.71 -9.31 -2.58
C SER A 60 -8.10 -10.09 -3.84
N PRO A 61 -9.33 -10.63 -3.92
CA PRO A 61 -9.82 -11.35 -5.10
C PRO A 61 -9.90 -10.48 -6.35
N HIS A 62 -9.84 -9.15 -6.19
CA HIS A 62 -9.84 -8.18 -7.28
C HIS A 62 -8.43 -7.83 -7.78
N ARG A 63 -7.36 -8.37 -7.16
CA ARG A 63 -5.99 -8.11 -7.61
C ARG A 63 -5.76 -8.74 -8.98
N VAL A 64 -5.35 -7.92 -9.93
CA VAL A 64 -4.93 -8.35 -11.26
C VAL A 64 -3.42 -8.17 -11.42
N ASN A 65 -2.82 -8.98 -12.29
CA ASN A 65 -1.46 -8.72 -12.74
C ASN A 65 -1.52 -7.65 -13.86
N PRO A 66 -0.71 -6.58 -13.79
CA PRO A 66 -0.68 -5.57 -14.84
C PRO A 66 -0.30 -6.20 -16.18
N GLU A 67 -1.07 -5.89 -17.23
CA GLU A 67 -0.81 -6.41 -18.58
C GLU A 67 0.35 -5.69 -19.27
N CYS A 68 0.60 -4.44 -18.89
CA CYS A 68 1.67 -3.62 -19.47
C CYS A 68 3.04 -3.97 -18.83
N PRO A 69 4.04 -4.39 -19.63
CA PRO A 69 5.38 -4.73 -19.11
C PRO A 69 6.15 -3.51 -18.57
N TYR A 70 5.70 -2.30 -18.88
CA TYR A 70 6.29 -1.04 -18.40
C TYR A 70 5.61 -0.51 -17.13
N PHE A 71 4.57 -1.18 -16.63
CA PHE A 71 3.90 -0.80 -15.38
C PHE A 71 4.90 -0.69 -14.22
N GLY A 72 4.76 0.36 -13.42
CA GLY A 72 5.70 0.68 -12.32
C GLY A 72 6.99 1.40 -12.76
N ARG A 73 7.25 1.51 -14.06
CA ARG A 73 8.37 2.27 -14.64
C ARG A 73 7.91 3.47 -15.46
N CYS A 74 6.79 3.33 -16.15
CA CYS A 74 6.12 4.41 -16.88
C CYS A 74 5.02 5.04 -16.01
N GLY A 75 4.84 6.36 -16.09
CA GLY A 75 3.83 7.12 -15.33
C GLY A 75 2.42 7.10 -15.91
N GLY A 76 2.21 6.38 -17.02
CA GLY A 76 0.99 6.44 -17.84
C GLY A 76 1.31 6.92 -19.24
#